data_AF-A0A7S4C992-F1
#
_entry.id   AF-A0A7S4C992-F1
#
_cell.length_a   1.000
_cell.length_b   1.000
_cell.length_c   1.000
_cell.angle_alpha   90.00
_cell.angle_beta   90.00
_cell.angle_gamma   90.00
#
_symmetry.space_group_name_H-M   'P 1'
#
loop_
_entity.id
_entity.type
_entity.pdbx_description
1 polymer ?
#
loop_
_entity_poly.entity_id
_entity_poly.type
_entity_poly.pdbx_seq_one_letter_code
_entity_poly.pdbx_strand_id
1 'polypeptide(L)'
;VVTGGVAQNMHLNTALEEAFGLPVHVPPDPTDAGLSIGHLYLLLKPQQRQEVTFLGLHARDLKALPSLTARHRGRALVPEHLLEAVVGRRGIVGVLRGRQEVGPRALGHRSLVASPLAPDLRRRFHAVTGRRPFDFLPLMVPLANATDLFTRPLVSPYMSFVRQPKGQWKRTFESVVQPNGQVLVQTVTPESDAFMHRLLADVGARTGVPALVMVP
;
A
#
# COMPACT_ATOMS: atom_id res chain seq x y z
N VAL A 1 6.22 12.22 17.03
CA VAL A 1 6.91 11.41 15.99
C VAL A 1 7.45 10.16 16.65
N VAL A 2 7.28 9.00 16.02
CA VAL A 2 7.77 7.71 16.53
C VAL A 2 8.71 7.12 15.48
N THR A 3 9.91 6.74 15.89
CA THR A 3 10.96 6.19 15.02
C THR A 3 11.70 5.05 15.74
N GLY A 4 12.67 4.43 15.09
CA GLY A 4 13.34 3.21 15.51
C GLY A 4 12.63 1.97 14.97
N GLY A 5 13.35 0.84 14.89
CA GLY A 5 12.82 -0.39 14.28
C GLY A 5 11.51 -0.90 14.89
N VAL A 6 11.26 -0.60 16.17
CA VAL A 6 10.02 -0.92 16.89
C VAL A 6 8.80 -0.19 16.30
N ALA A 7 8.98 0.99 15.71
CA ALA A 7 7.91 1.76 15.08
C ALA A 7 7.40 1.14 13.76
N GLN A 8 8.00 0.04 13.28
CA GLN A 8 7.39 -0.79 12.23
C GLN A 8 6.14 -1.55 12.72
N ASN A 9 5.95 -1.63 14.05
CA ASN A 9 4.80 -2.26 14.66
C ASN A 9 3.57 -1.35 14.57
N MET A 10 2.73 -1.65 13.58
CA MET A 10 1.50 -0.92 13.31
C MET A 10 0.47 -0.98 14.45
N HIS A 11 0.47 -2.05 15.26
CA HIS A 11 -0.40 -2.18 16.43
C HIS A 11 0.05 -1.23 17.54
N LEU A 12 1.36 -1.14 17.79
CA LEU A 12 1.93 -0.17 18.73
C LEU A 12 1.61 1.27 18.30
N ASN A 13 1.84 1.62 17.04
CA ASN A 13 1.59 2.97 16.54
C ASN A 13 0.13 3.38 16.71
N THR A 14 -0.78 2.44 16.43
CA THR A 14 -2.22 2.63 16.62
C THR A 14 -2.57 2.77 18.11
N ALA A 15 -2.00 1.95 18.99
CA ALA A 15 -2.21 2.06 20.43
C ALA A 15 -1.69 3.39 21.01
N LEU A 16 -0.56 3.90 20.53
CA LEU A 16 -0.03 5.21 20.92
C LEU A 16 -0.98 6.34 20.52
N GLU A 17 -1.46 6.34 19.28
CA GLU A 17 -2.43 7.33 18.80
C GLU A 17 -3.70 7.33 19.66
N GLU A 18 -4.19 6.14 20.04
CA GLU A 18 -5.37 5.98 20.88
C GLU A 18 -5.16 6.42 22.32
N ALA A 19 -4.06 6.00 22.93
CA ALA A 19 -3.77 6.29 24.34
C ALA A 19 -3.56 7.78 24.59
N PHE A 20 -2.94 8.49 23.63
CA PHE A 20 -2.61 9.91 23.78
C PHE A 20 -3.62 10.84 23.11
N GLY A 21 -4.44 10.36 22.17
CA GLY A 21 -5.36 11.22 21.41
C GLY A 21 -4.64 12.28 20.57
N LEU A 22 -3.36 12.06 20.26
CA LEU A 22 -2.50 12.98 19.52
C LEU A 22 -2.13 12.41 18.14
N PRO A 23 -1.92 13.26 17.12
CA PRO A 23 -1.40 12.81 15.84
C PRO A 23 -0.04 12.10 15.99
N VAL A 24 0.00 10.83 15.60
CA VAL A 24 1.24 10.06 15.54
C VAL A 24 1.77 10.08 14.12
N HIS A 25 3.04 10.45 13.96
CA HIS A 25 3.75 10.36 12.69
C HIS A 25 4.86 9.32 12.79
N VAL A 26 4.86 8.38 11.85
CA VAL A 26 5.92 7.40 11.62
C VAL A 26 6.46 7.65 10.21
N PRO A 27 7.79 7.81 10.03
CA PRO A 27 8.37 8.02 8.70
C PRO A 27 8.27 6.74 7.83
N PRO A 28 8.46 6.84 6.50
CA PRO A 28 8.36 5.68 5.60
C PRO A 28 9.37 4.58 5.91
N ASP A 29 10.54 4.96 6.44
CA ASP A 29 11.52 4.04 6.99
C ASP A 29 11.92 4.49 8.40
N PRO A 30 11.28 3.94 9.45
CA PRO A 30 11.66 4.25 10.83
C PRO A 30 12.86 3.43 11.32
N THR A 31 13.41 2.54 10.50
CA THR A 31 14.50 1.65 10.90
C THR A 31 15.85 2.35 10.81
N ASP A 32 16.92 1.62 11.14
CA ASP A 32 18.29 2.11 11.02
C ASP A 32 18.66 2.50 9.57
N ALA A 33 18.00 1.93 8.56
CA ALA A 33 18.17 2.34 7.16
C ALA A 33 17.72 3.80 6.92
N GLY A 34 16.77 4.30 7.70
CA GLY A 34 16.31 5.69 7.69
C GLY A 34 17.28 6.69 8.35
N LEU A 35 18.29 6.24 9.09
CA LEU A 35 19.25 7.13 9.78
C LEU A 35 20.02 8.03 8.81
N SER A 36 20.26 7.56 7.57
CA SER A 36 20.91 8.35 6.52
C SER A 36 20.14 9.64 6.19
N ILE A 37 18.81 9.53 6.03
CA ILE A 37 17.91 10.67 5.81
C ILE A 37 17.86 11.54 7.07
N GLY A 38 17.76 10.91 8.25
CA GLY A 38 17.77 11.63 9.53
C GLY A 38 19.03 12.48 9.70
N HIS A 39 20.21 11.93 9.38
CA HIS A 39 21.48 12.65 9.44
C HIS A 39 21.51 13.82 8.46
N LEU A 40 21.02 13.63 7.24
CA LEU A 40 20.91 14.71 6.26
C LEU A 40 20.02 15.85 6.78
N TYR A 41 18.93 15.55 7.48
CA TYR A 41 18.05 16.58 8.06
C TYR A 41 18.68 17.35 9.21
N LEU A 42 19.61 16.76 9.97
CA LEU A 42 20.37 17.50 10.98
C LEU A 42 21.24 18.59 10.34
N LEU A 43 21.76 18.32 9.14
CA LEU A 43 22.58 19.27 8.38
C LEU A 43 21.74 20.30 7.64
N LEU A 44 20.75 19.85 6.86
CA LEU A 44 19.94 20.72 6.00
C LEU A 44 18.83 21.48 6.75
N LYS A 45 18.37 20.96 7.88
CA LYS A 45 17.30 21.52 8.72
C LYS A 45 16.09 22.01 7.89
N PRO A 46 15.49 21.14 7.06
CA PRO A 46 14.39 21.54 6.20
C PRO A 46 13.22 22.07 7.04
N GLN A 47 12.69 23.23 6.64
CA GLN A 47 11.55 23.87 7.33
C GLN A 47 10.19 23.35 6.86
N GLN A 48 10.19 22.58 5.77
CA GLN A 48 8.99 21.98 5.18
C GLN A 48 9.13 20.47 5.13
N ARG A 49 7.99 19.77 5.12
CA ARG A 49 7.95 18.33 4.89
C ARG A 49 8.61 18.01 3.56
N GLN A 50 9.51 17.04 3.57
CA GLN A 50 10.17 16.56 2.37
C GLN A 50 9.54 15.24 1.94
N GLU A 51 9.28 15.11 0.64
CA GLU A 51 8.78 13.87 0.05
C GLU A 51 9.95 12.92 -0.21
N VAL A 52 10.14 11.96 0.69
CA VAL A 52 11.23 10.97 0.62
C VAL A 52 10.78 9.58 0.23
N THR A 53 9.46 9.36 0.14
CA THR A 53 8.86 8.03 -0.01
C THR A 53 9.33 7.31 -1.27
N PHE A 54 9.49 8.01 -2.39
CA PHE A 54 9.89 7.41 -3.67
C PHE A 54 11.26 7.92 -4.14
N LEU A 55 12.25 7.92 -3.22
CA LEU A 55 13.64 8.25 -3.53
C LEU A 55 14.50 7.02 -3.86
N GLY A 56 13.91 5.84 -3.94
CA GLY A 56 14.61 4.63 -4.36
C GLY A 56 15.11 4.69 -5.80
N LEU A 57 15.79 3.63 -6.22
CA LEU A 57 16.26 3.48 -7.59
C LEU A 57 15.09 3.17 -8.52
N HIS A 58 15.24 3.55 -9.80
CA HIS A 58 14.41 2.97 -10.85
C HIS A 58 14.70 1.47 -10.98
N ALA A 59 13.71 0.71 -11.47
CA ALA A 59 13.94 -0.67 -11.87
C ALA A 59 15.06 -0.72 -12.94
N ARG A 60 16.13 -1.46 -12.64
CA ARG A 60 17.35 -1.49 -13.48
C ARG A 60 17.19 -2.36 -14.72
N ASP A 61 16.26 -3.30 -14.65
CA ASP A 61 15.95 -4.33 -15.65
C ASP A 61 14.84 -3.91 -16.62
N LEU A 62 14.36 -2.67 -16.57
CA LEU A 62 13.35 -2.16 -17.53
C LEU A 62 13.81 -2.30 -18.98
N LYS A 63 15.11 -2.26 -19.24
CA LYS A 63 15.68 -2.51 -20.59
C LYS A 63 15.45 -3.93 -21.10
N ALA A 64 15.18 -4.89 -20.21
CA ALA A 64 14.84 -6.26 -20.57
C ALA A 64 13.33 -6.46 -20.84
N LEU A 65 12.48 -5.46 -20.57
CA LEU A 65 11.03 -5.58 -20.80
C LEU A 65 10.66 -5.96 -22.24
N PRO A 66 11.27 -5.40 -23.30
CA PRO A 66 10.94 -5.81 -24.67
C PRO A 66 11.21 -7.30 -24.93
N SER A 67 12.36 -7.81 -24.48
CA SER A 67 12.72 -9.23 -24.68
C SER A 67 11.86 -10.17 -23.83
N LEU A 68 11.55 -9.78 -22.59
CA LEU A 68 10.61 -10.51 -21.72
C LEU A 68 9.19 -10.52 -22.32
N THR A 69 8.74 -9.39 -22.86
CA THR A 69 7.44 -9.28 -23.53
C THR A 69 7.38 -10.23 -24.73
N ALA A 70 8.41 -10.24 -25.59
CA ALA A 70 8.47 -11.17 -26.72
C ALA A 70 8.50 -12.64 -26.25
N ARG A 71 9.36 -12.97 -25.27
CA ARG A 71 9.51 -14.33 -24.73
C ARG A 71 8.21 -14.88 -24.13
N HIS A 72 7.49 -14.05 -23.39
CA HIS A 72 6.25 -14.44 -22.71
C HIS A 72 4.99 -14.12 -23.51
N ARG A 73 5.12 -13.74 -24.79
CA ARG A 73 4.00 -13.30 -25.65
C ARG A 73 3.12 -12.23 -24.99
N GLY A 74 3.77 -11.34 -24.24
CA GLY A 74 3.15 -10.18 -23.62
C GLY A 74 2.63 -9.22 -24.69
N ARG A 75 1.64 -8.43 -24.31
CA ARG A 75 1.05 -7.39 -25.16
C ARG A 75 1.11 -6.05 -24.42
N ALA A 76 1.36 -4.98 -25.16
CA ALA A 76 1.16 -3.64 -24.62
C ALA A 76 -0.33 -3.43 -24.32
N LEU A 77 -0.62 -2.82 -23.19
CA LEU A 77 -1.98 -2.57 -22.72
C LEU A 77 -2.16 -1.07 -22.46
N VAL A 78 -3.35 -0.56 -22.79
CA VAL A 78 -3.80 0.74 -22.29
C VAL A 78 -4.29 0.64 -20.84
N PRO A 79 -4.29 1.74 -20.05
CA PRO A 79 -4.65 1.74 -18.63
C PRO A 79 -5.99 1.07 -18.29
N GLU A 80 -6.97 1.12 -19.18
CA GLU A 80 -8.29 0.52 -18.98
C GLU A 80 -8.19 -1.01 -18.79
N HIS A 81 -7.23 -1.67 -19.45
CA HIS A 81 -7.00 -3.09 -19.24
C HIS A 81 -6.39 -3.41 -17.87
N LEU A 82 -5.74 -2.45 -17.22
CA LEU A 82 -5.26 -2.64 -15.85
C LEU A 82 -6.46 -2.78 -14.90
N LEU A 83 -7.46 -1.92 -15.04
CA LEU A 83 -8.71 -2.04 -14.29
C LEU A 83 -9.33 -3.43 -14.51
N GLU A 84 -9.56 -3.81 -15.76
CA GLU A 84 -10.12 -5.13 -16.10
C GLU A 84 -9.31 -6.29 -15.51
N ALA A 85 -7.97 -6.21 -15.60
CA ALA A 85 -7.08 -7.21 -15.04
C ALA A 85 -7.23 -7.30 -13.52
N VAL A 86 -7.25 -6.18 -12.81
CA VAL A 86 -7.33 -6.11 -11.34
C VAL A 86 -8.69 -6.56 -10.82
N VAL A 87 -9.80 -6.17 -11.48
CA VAL A 87 -11.15 -6.57 -11.05
C VAL A 87 -11.50 -7.99 -11.52
N GLY A 88 -10.77 -8.54 -12.49
CA GLY A 88 -10.98 -9.86 -13.04
C GLY A 88 -10.75 -11.00 -12.03
N ARG A 89 -11.38 -12.17 -12.29
CA ARG A 89 -11.34 -13.34 -11.38
C ARG A 89 -9.92 -13.82 -11.05
N ARG A 90 -8.94 -13.64 -11.94
CA ARG A 90 -7.52 -14.00 -11.75
C ARG A 90 -6.60 -12.80 -11.44
N GLY A 91 -7.17 -11.65 -11.08
CA GLY A 91 -6.54 -10.33 -11.07
C GLY A 91 -5.49 -10.00 -10.01
N ILE A 92 -4.44 -10.81 -9.87
CA ILE A 92 -3.20 -10.35 -9.23
C ILE A 92 -2.33 -9.76 -10.33
N VAL A 93 -2.05 -8.46 -10.26
CA VAL A 93 -1.28 -7.73 -11.26
C VAL A 93 0.00 -7.18 -10.63
N GLY A 94 1.14 -7.44 -11.26
CA GLY A 94 2.40 -6.81 -10.88
C GLY A 94 2.48 -5.38 -11.42
N VAL A 95 2.74 -4.43 -10.52
CA VAL A 95 2.95 -3.02 -10.83
C VAL A 95 4.40 -2.67 -10.53
N LEU A 96 5.09 -2.22 -11.57
CA LEU A 96 6.46 -1.73 -11.50
C LEU A 96 6.57 -0.41 -12.26
N ARG A 97 6.85 0.68 -11.56
CA ARG A 97 6.88 2.03 -12.15
C ARG A 97 7.71 3.00 -11.32
N GLY A 98 8.15 4.08 -11.95
CA GLY A 98 8.81 5.20 -11.28
C GLY A 98 10.05 4.78 -10.47
N ARG A 99 10.29 5.50 -9.39
CA ARG A 99 11.33 5.19 -8.40
C ARG A 99 10.74 4.31 -7.30
N GLN A 100 11.51 3.37 -6.79
CA GLN A 100 11.06 2.49 -5.72
C GLN A 100 10.82 3.22 -4.41
N GLU A 101 9.98 2.62 -3.57
CA GLU A 101 9.71 3.04 -2.20
C GLU A 101 10.98 2.98 -1.34
N VAL A 102 11.14 3.94 -0.45
CA VAL A 102 12.06 3.87 0.68
C VAL A 102 11.38 3.13 1.83
N GLY A 103 12.14 2.25 2.48
CA GLY A 103 11.66 1.45 3.60
C GLY A 103 11.13 0.06 3.21
N PRO A 104 10.58 -0.67 4.18
CA PRO A 104 10.30 -2.10 4.04
C PRO A 104 8.94 -2.40 3.37
N ARG A 105 8.11 -1.37 3.14
CA ARG A 105 6.74 -1.51 2.65
C ARG A 105 6.68 -1.26 1.15
N ALA A 106 5.93 -2.11 0.45
CA ALA A 106 5.50 -1.84 -0.92
C ALA A 106 4.32 -0.85 -0.87
N LEU A 107 4.39 0.26 -1.63
CA LEU A 107 3.44 1.38 -1.56
C LEU A 107 2.83 1.72 -2.93
N GLY A 108 3.05 0.89 -3.94
CA GLY A 108 2.40 0.97 -5.25
C GLY A 108 3.32 1.29 -6.43
N HIS A 109 4.64 1.38 -6.21
CA HIS A 109 5.63 1.55 -7.28
C HIS A 109 6.31 0.22 -7.64
N ARG A 110 6.34 -0.71 -6.69
CA ARG A 110 6.83 -2.09 -6.80
C ARG A 110 5.90 -2.94 -5.95
N SER A 111 4.82 -3.43 -6.54
CA SER A 111 3.79 -4.14 -5.78
C SER A 111 3.01 -5.10 -6.65
N LEU A 112 2.60 -6.24 -6.10
CA LEU A 112 1.46 -6.98 -6.62
C LEU A 112 0.19 -6.35 -6.07
N VAL A 113 -0.78 -6.06 -6.94
CA VAL A 113 -2.07 -5.48 -6.58
C VAL A 113 -3.21 -6.40 -6.99
N ALA A 114 -4.30 -6.41 -6.22
CA ALA A 114 -5.50 -7.18 -6.52
C ALA A 114 -6.75 -6.53 -5.91
N SER A 115 -7.92 -6.83 -6.45
CA SER A 115 -9.18 -6.47 -5.80
C SER A 115 -9.36 -7.23 -4.46
N PRO A 116 -9.81 -6.57 -3.37
CA PRO A 116 -10.14 -7.25 -2.11
C PRO A 116 -11.33 -8.20 -2.24
N LEU A 117 -12.14 -8.03 -3.29
CA LEU A 117 -13.30 -8.86 -3.61
C LEU A 117 -12.95 -10.15 -4.36
N ALA A 118 -11.67 -10.33 -4.72
CA ALA A 118 -11.27 -11.50 -5.47
C ALA A 118 -11.40 -12.77 -4.61
N PRO A 119 -11.98 -13.86 -5.14
CA PRO A 119 -12.11 -15.10 -4.39
C PRO A 119 -10.74 -15.68 -4.07
N ASP A 120 -10.64 -16.29 -2.88
CA ASP A 120 -9.45 -17.01 -2.42
C ASP A 120 -8.17 -16.16 -2.40
N LEU A 121 -8.30 -14.86 -2.18
CA LEU A 121 -7.23 -13.88 -2.33
C LEU A 121 -5.96 -14.26 -1.56
N ARG A 122 -6.09 -14.62 -0.27
CA ARG A 122 -4.96 -15.06 0.58
C ARG A 122 -4.22 -16.25 -0.01
N ARG A 123 -4.95 -17.30 -0.40
CA ARG A 123 -4.36 -18.52 -0.99
C ARG A 123 -3.62 -18.20 -2.29
N ARG A 124 -4.19 -17.31 -3.11
CA ARG A 124 -3.59 -16.91 -4.39
C ARG A 124 -2.34 -16.06 -4.21
N PHE A 125 -2.34 -15.10 -3.28
CA PHE A 125 -1.12 -14.35 -2.96
C PHE A 125 -0.03 -15.25 -2.39
N HIS A 126 -0.37 -16.19 -1.51
CA HIS A 126 0.59 -17.19 -1.02
C HIS A 126 1.22 -17.98 -2.19
N ALA A 127 0.40 -18.46 -3.13
CA ALA A 127 0.89 -19.22 -4.28
C ALA A 127 1.83 -18.42 -5.18
N VAL A 128 1.59 -17.11 -5.36
CA VAL A 128 2.43 -16.25 -6.22
C VAL A 128 3.70 -15.79 -5.51
N THR A 129 3.62 -15.46 -4.23
CA THR A 129 4.73 -14.83 -3.49
C THR A 129 5.57 -15.83 -2.68
N GLY A 130 5.09 -17.05 -2.48
CA GLY A 130 5.68 -18.04 -1.56
C GLY A 130 5.56 -17.65 -0.07
N ARG A 131 4.90 -16.53 0.26
CA ARG A 131 4.77 -16.00 1.63
C ARG A 131 3.66 -16.69 2.39
N ARG A 132 3.85 -16.98 3.69
CA ARG A 132 2.88 -17.75 4.50
C ARG A 132 1.44 -17.20 4.39
N PRO A 133 0.40 -18.06 4.40
CA PRO A 133 -1.01 -17.65 4.27
C PRO A 133 -1.52 -16.63 5.31
N PHE A 134 -0.81 -16.49 6.43
CA PHE A 134 -1.14 -15.61 7.54
C PHE A 134 -0.43 -14.25 7.48
N ASP A 135 0.40 -14.00 6.45
CA ASP A 135 0.99 -12.69 6.25
C ASP A 135 -0.11 -11.63 6.03
N PHE A 136 0.13 -10.43 6.54
CA PHE A 136 -0.81 -9.32 6.38
C PHE A 136 -0.97 -8.97 4.91
N LEU A 137 -2.22 -8.76 4.52
CA LEU A 137 -2.59 -8.19 3.22
C LEU A 137 -3.05 -6.75 3.46
N PRO A 138 -2.16 -5.76 3.26
CA PRO A 138 -2.53 -4.35 3.36
C PRO A 138 -3.65 -3.98 2.41
N LEU A 139 -4.52 -3.07 2.86
CA LEU A 139 -5.58 -2.47 2.06
C LEU A 139 -5.22 -1.01 1.74
N MET A 140 -5.09 -0.71 0.46
CA MET A 140 -4.95 0.64 -0.07
C MET A 140 -6.32 1.24 -0.34
N VAL A 141 -6.55 2.47 0.10
CA VAL A 141 -7.79 3.21 -0.14
C VAL A 141 -7.49 4.68 -0.45
N PRO A 142 -8.36 5.42 -1.15
CA PRO A 142 -8.27 6.87 -1.21
C PRO A 142 -8.46 7.47 0.18
N LEU A 143 -7.68 8.49 0.53
CA LEU A 143 -7.81 9.18 1.81
C LEU A 143 -9.23 9.73 2.01
N ALA A 144 -9.84 10.25 0.94
CA ALA A 144 -11.20 10.79 0.96
C ALA A 144 -12.26 9.76 1.39
N ASN A 145 -12.05 8.47 1.12
CA ASN A 145 -12.99 7.41 1.49
C ASN A 145 -12.67 6.76 2.85
N ALA A 146 -11.51 7.05 3.45
CA ALA A 146 -11.05 6.36 4.65
C ALA A 146 -12.04 6.48 5.82
N THR A 147 -12.67 7.65 6.00
CA THR A 147 -13.65 7.87 7.06
C THR A 147 -14.92 7.03 6.88
N ASP A 148 -15.32 6.72 5.65
CA ASP A 148 -16.51 5.89 5.39
C ASP A 148 -16.21 4.41 5.59
N LEU A 149 -14.98 3.99 5.32
CA LEU A 149 -14.54 2.60 5.37
C LEU A 149 -14.16 2.14 6.78
N PHE A 150 -13.62 3.02 7.63
CA PHE A 150 -13.00 2.65 8.91
C PHE A 150 -13.57 3.39 10.12
N THR A 151 -13.52 2.75 11.29
CA THR A 151 -14.16 3.23 12.54
C THR A 151 -13.66 4.60 12.99
N ARG A 152 -12.45 4.98 12.58
CA ARG A 152 -11.81 6.27 12.88
C ARG A 152 -11.13 6.83 11.63
N PRO A 153 -11.01 8.17 11.52
CA PRO A 153 -10.15 8.79 10.53
C PRO A 153 -8.73 8.22 10.57
N LEU A 154 -8.10 8.18 9.41
CA LEU A 154 -6.75 7.65 9.27
C LEU A 154 -6.02 8.41 8.17
N VAL A 155 -4.79 8.83 8.48
CA VAL A 155 -3.78 9.20 7.49
C VAL A 155 -2.63 8.22 7.63
N SER A 156 -2.50 7.28 6.69
CA SER A 156 -1.48 6.22 6.71
C SER A 156 -0.84 6.07 5.33
N PRO A 157 -0.04 7.04 4.86
CA PRO A 157 0.59 6.93 3.54
C PRO A 157 1.63 5.79 3.47
N TYR A 158 2.13 5.31 4.62
CA TYR A 158 3.26 4.38 4.69
C TYR A 158 2.92 3.02 5.30
N MET A 159 1.63 2.67 5.38
CA MET A 159 1.17 1.44 6.06
C MET A 159 1.67 1.34 7.51
N SER A 160 1.56 2.42 8.27
CA SER A 160 2.07 2.49 9.65
C SER A 160 1.01 2.18 10.70
N PHE A 161 -0.26 2.07 10.30
CA PHE A 161 -1.40 1.95 11.21
C PHE A 161 -2.37 0.86 10.78
N VAL A 162 -3.04 0.28 11.77
CA VAL A 162 -4.16 -0.64 11.57
C VAL A 162 -5.47 0.05 11.91
N ARG A 163 -6.55 -0.36 11.25
CA ARG A 163 -7.90 0.15 11.50
C ARG A 163 -8.95 -0.95 11.42
N GLN A 164 -10.04 -0.76 12.15
CA GLN A 164 -11.19 -1.64 12.08
C GLN A 164 -12.15 -1.15 10.98
N PRO A 165 -12.57 -2.00 10.04
CA PRO A 165 -13.62 -1.66 9.08
C PRO A 165 -14.97 -1.36 9.76
N LYS A 166 -15.74 -0.43 9.21
CA LYS A 166 -17.09 -0.06 9.66
C LYS A 166 -18.17 -0.97 9.05
N GLY A 167 -19.19 -1.34 9.84
CA GLY A 167 -20.42 -1.95 9.33
C GLY A 167 -20.21 -3.05 8.29
N GLN A 168 -20.80 -2.88 7.10
CA GLN A 168 -20.71 -3.81 5.97
C GLN A 168 -19.29 -4.07 5.47
N TRP A 169 -18.36 -3.14 5.70
CA TRP A 169 -16.97 -3.26 5.24
C TRP A 169 -16.21 -4.36 5.96
N LYS A 170 -16.65 -4.77 7.16
CA LYS A 170 -16.07 -5.92 7.88
C LYS A 170 -16.17 -7.21 7.06
N ARG A 171 -17.34 -7.45 6.45
CA ARG A 171 -17.58 -8.61 5.58
C ARG A 171 -16.89 -8.41 4.22
N THR A 172 -17.00 -7.21 3.66
CA THR A 172 -16.37 -6.88 2.37
C THR A 172 -14.85 -7.11 2.37
N PHE A 173 -14.20 -6.82 3.49
CA PHE A 173 -12.76 -6.94 3.68
C PHE A 173 -12.35 -8.18 4.50
N GLU A 174 -13.22 -9.17 4.66
CA GLU A 174 -12.92 -10.37 5.46
C GLU A 174 -11.64 -11.08 5.01
N SER A 175 -11.34 -11.01 3.71
CA SER A 175 -10.14 -11.60 3.10
C SER A 175 -8.83 -10.93 3.54
N VAL A 176 -8.87 -9.72 4.09
CA VAL A 176 -7.69 -8.96 4.53
C VAL A 176 -7.69 -8.58 6.01
N VAL A 177 -8.84 -8.67 6.67
CA VAL A 177 -8.97 -8.47 8.12
C VAL A 177 -8.16 -9.53 8.88
N GLN A 178 -7.48 -9.08 9.92
CA GLN A 178 -6.69 -9.90 10.86
C GLN A 178 -7.60 -10.55 11.92
N PRO A 179 -7.14 -11.57 12.66
CA PRO A 179 -7.93 -12.20 13.72
C PRO A 179 -8.46 -11.23 14.79
N ASN A 180 -7.76 -10.10 15.03
CA ASN A 180 -8.20 -9.06 15.95
C ASN A 180 -9.23 -8.07 15.35
N GLY A 181 -9.72 -8.33 14.13
CA GLY A 181 -10.73 -7.52 13.46
C GLY A 181 -10.20 -6.27 12.75
N GLN A 182 -8.88 -6.04 12.76
CA GLN A 182 -8.26 -4.87 12.13
C GLN A 182 -7.57 -5.22 10.81
N VAL A 183 -7.36 -4.23 9.97
CA VAL A 183 -6.62 -4.34 8.70
C VAL A 183 -5.52 -3.29 8.67
N LEU A 184 -4.38 -3.63 8.07
CA LEU A 184 -3.28 -2.68 7.81
C LEU A 184 -3.66 -1.82 6.62
N VAL A 185 -3.63 -0.49 6.77
CA VAL A 185 -4.18 0.42 5.76
C VAL A 185 -3.09 1.32 5.18
N GLN A 186 -3.12 1.49 3.86
CA GLN A 186 -2.48 2.61 3.16
C GLN A 186 -3.56 3.59 2.68
N THR A 187 -3.37 4.88 2.95
CA THR A 187 -4.21 5.94 2.38
C THR A 187 -3.44 6.67 1.28
N VAL A 188 -4.11 6.92 0.16
CA VAL A 188 -3.51 7.58 -1.01
C VAL A 188 -4.29 8.85 -1.36
N THR A 189 -3.60 9.92 -1.73
CA THR A 189 -4.17 11.14 -2.30
C THR A 189 -3.72 11.32 -3.76
N PRO A 190 -4.39 12.17 -4.56
CA PRO A 190 -3.93 12.51 -5.91
C PRO A 190 -2.50 13.04 -5.94
N GLU A 191 -2.10 13.80 -4.93
CA GLU A 191 -0.78 14.43 -4.80
C GLU A 191 0.29 13.40 -4.42
N SER A 192 -0.04 12.46 -3.52
CA SER A 192 0.93 11.43 -3.10
C SER A 192 1.19 10.41 -4.20
N ASP A 193 0.14 10.01 -4.93
CA ASP A 193 0.23 9.02 -5.99
C ASP A 193 -1.02 9.07 -6.91
N ALA A 194 -0.94 9.91 -7.95
CA ALA A 194 -2.02 10.10 -8.91
C ALA A 194 -2.43 8.80 -9.66
N PHE A 195 -1.49 7.89 -9.91
CA PHE A 195 -1.76 6.66 -10.65
C PHE A 195 -2.58 5.68 -9.80
N MET A 196 -2.13 5.41 -8.57
CA MET A 196 -2.87 4.52 -7.67
C MET A 196 -4.19 5.15 -7.24
N HIS A 197 -4.21 6.47 -7.02
CA HIS A 197 -5.45 7.19 -6.73
C HIS A 197 -6.49 7.02 -7.85
N ARG A 198 -6.09 7.20 -9.12
CA ARG A 198 -6.98 7.00 -10.26
C ARG A 198 -7.46 5.55 -10.36
N LEU A 199 -6.56 4.58 -10.23
CA LEU A 199 -6.94 3.16 -10.27
C LEU A 199 -7.94 2.81 -9.15
N LEU A 200 -7.74 3.32 -7.93
CA LEU A 200 -8.68 3.13 -6.82
C LEU A 200 -10.05 3.74 -7.11
N ALA A 201 -10.08 4.94 -7.69
CA ALA A 201 -11.32 5.60 -8.09
C ALA A 201 -12.06 4.77 -9.16
N ASP A 202 -11.35 4.31 -10.18
CA ASP A 202 -11.91 3.49 -11.26
C ASP A 202 -12.42 2.13 -10.75
N VAL A 203 -11.69 1.49 -9.84
CA VAL A 203 -12.12 0.25 -9.15
C VAL A 203 -13.35 0.52 -8.30
N GLY A 204 -13.39 1.64 -7.56
CA GLY A 204 -14.54 2.06 -6.77
C GLY A 204 -15.78 2.28 -7.64
N ALA A 205 -15.65 2.98 -8.76
CA ALA A 205 -16.74 3.20 -9.71
C ALA A 205 -17.26 1.87 -10.31
N ARG A 206 -16.37 0.90 -10.55
CA ARG A 206 -16.74 -0.39 -11.14
C ARG A 206 -17.34 -1.39 -10.15
N THR A 207 -16.92 -1.34 -8.89
CA THR A 207 -17.23 -2.40 -7.90
C THR A 207 -18.03 -1.92 -6.70
N GLY A 208 -18.15 -0.60 -6.50
CA GLY A 208 -18.64 0.00 -5.26
C GLY A 208 -17.62 -0.02 -4.12
N VAL A 209 -16.40 -0.53 -4.34
CA VAL A 209 -15.38 -0.71 -3.30
C VAL A 209 -14.06 -0.05 -3.75
N PRO A 210 -13.77 1.19 -3.33
CA PRO A 210 -12.58 1.93 -3.75
C PRO A 210 -11.34 1.46 -2.96
N ALA A 211 -10.97 0.20 -3.15
CA ALA A 211 -9.88 -0.41 -2.40
C ALA A 211 -9.10 -1.44 -3.22
N LEU A 212 -7.81 -1.54 -2.92
CA LEU A 212 -6.90 -2.54 -3.48
C LEU A 212 -6.13 -3.23 -2.39
N VAL A 213 -5.87 -4.51 -2.57
CA VAL A 213 -4.90 -5.25 -1.76
C VAL A 213 -3.56 -5.17 -2.43
N MET A 214 -2.51 -5.02 -1.63
CA MET A 214 -1.17 -4.85 -2.16
C MET A 214 -0.10 -5.52 -1.32
N VAL A 215 0.83 -6.18 -1.98
CA VAL A 215 1.99 -6.83 -1.36
C VAL A 215 3.25 -6.56 -2.20
N PRO A 216 4.45 -6.69 -1.63
CA PRO A 216 5.70 -6.62 -2.40
C PRO A 216 5.78 -7.65 -3.53
#